data_AF-A0A1Z4I6G4-F1
#
_entry.id   AF-A0A1Z4I6G4-F1
#
_cell.length_a   1.000
_cell.length_b   1.000
_cell.length_c   1.000
_cell.angle_alpha   90.00
_cell.angle_beta   90.00
_cell.angle_gamma   90.00
#
_symmetry.space_group_name_H-M   'P 1'
#
loop_
_entity.id
_entity.type
_entity.pdbx_description
1 polymer ?
#
loop_
_entity_poly.entity_id
_entity_poly.type
_entity_poly.pdbx_seq_one_letter_code
_entity_poly.pdbx_strand_id
1 'polypeptide(L)'
;MLIAGGAICIVYVLMNGQIVCTFDKTLSKMFIKRDSWFGDSVIEAKLREILGVDIDVVRVNRSNSYNVVIKLESEEDIYLSAGPMFTADSAEKTFEAIANFLQLESTI
;
A
#
# COMPACT_ATOMS: atom_id res chain seq x y z
N MET A 1 8.16 7.32 -29.94
CA MET A 1 7.11 6.86 -28.98
C MET A 1 7.73 6.69 -27.59
N LEU A 2 8.25 7.78 -26.99
CA LEU A 2 9.06 7.77 -25.76
C LEU A 2 8.44 8.61 -24.62
N ILE A 3 7.25 9.18 -24.86
CA ILE A 3 6.65 10.21 -23.99
C ILE A 3 5.54 9.64 -23.09
N ALA A 4 4.90 8.53 -23.48
CA ALA A 4 3.80 7.94 -22.72
C ALA A 4 4.25 7.19 -21.44
N GLY A 5 5.45 6.59 -21.44
CA GLY A 5 5.96 5.85 -20.28
C GLY A 5 6.39 6.74 -19.12
N GLY A 6 7.01 7.89 -19.42
CA GLY A 6 7.45 8.85 -18.39
C GLY A 6 6.28 9.56 -17.70
N ALA A 7 5.22 9.88 -18.46
CA ALA A 7 4.03 10.54 -17.92
C ALA A 7 3.31 9.70 -16.84
N ILE A 8 3.21 8.38 -17.05
CA ILE A 8 2.55 7.46 -16.10
C ILE A 8 3.33 7.40 -14.77
N CYS A 9 4.66 7.32 -14.82
CA CYS A 9 5.47 7.33 -13.59
C CYS A 9 5.35 8.65 -12.82
N ILE A 10 5.30 9.80 -13.52
CA ILE A 10 5.08 11.10 -12.87
C ILE A 10 3.71 11.12 -12.18
N VAL A 11 2.65 10.64 -12.85
CA VAL A 11 1.30 10.58 -12.27
C VAL A 11 1.28 9.77 -10.96
N TYR A 12 1.94 8.61 -10.89
CA TYR A 12 1.98 7.83 -9.64
C TYR A 12 2.70 8.53 -8.49
N VAL A 13 3.77 9.27 -8.77
CA VAL A 13 4.49 10.10 -7.78
C VAL A 13 3.61 11.28 -7.34
N LEU A 14 2.89 11.92 -8.26
CA LEU A 14 1.98 13.03 -7.92
C LEU A 14 0.74 12.57 -7.13
N MET A 15 0.31 11.33 -7.34
CA MET A 15 -0.79 10.68 -6.61
C MET A 15 -0.39 10.16 -5.23
N ASN A 16 0.91 9.97 -4.97
CA ASN A 16 1.42 9.44 -3.71
C ASN A 16 2.68 10.20 -3.30
N GLY A 17 2.51 11.39 -2.72
CA GLY A 17 3.62 12.21 -2.21
C GLY A 17 4.25 11.58 -0.97
N GLN A 18 3.49 11.51 0.12
CA GLN A 18 3.90 10.80 1.33
C GLN A 18 2.80 9.82 1.74
N ILE A 19 3.17 8.57 1.98
CA ILE A 19 2.27 7.57 2.55
C ILE A 19 2.73 7.26 3.96
N VAL A 20 1.83 7.43 4.92
CA VAL A 20 2.05 7.09 6.32
C VAL A 20 0.99 6.08 6.73
N CYS A 21 1.42 4.85 6.98
CA CYS A 21 0.59 3.84 7.60
C CYS A 21 0.94 3.74 9.09
N THR A 22 -0.04 3.93 9.94
CA THR A 22 0.10 3.91 11.40
C THR A 22 -0.79 2.82 11.97
N PHE A 23 -0.21 1.95 12.78
CA PHE A 23 -0.96 0.98 13.56
C PHE A 23 -0.95 1.41 15.03
N ASP A 24 -2.11 1.80 15.54
CA ASP A 24 -2.29 2.28 16.90
C ASP A 24 -2.98 1.19 17.75
N LYS A 25 -2.21 0.56 18.65
CA LYS A 25 -2.73 -0.46 19.56
C LYS A 25 -3.64 0.12 20.65
N THR A 26 -3.42 1.37 21.07
CA THR A 26 -4.22 2.04 22.10
C THR A 26 -5.62 2.34 21.57
N LEU A 27 -5.73 2.79 20.32
CA LEU A 27 -7.01 3.02 19.65
C LEU A 27 -7.58 1.76 18.97
N SER A 28 -6.78 0.69 18.88
CA SER A 28 -7.12 -0.54 18.16
C SER A 28 -7.47 -0.30 16.69
N LYS A 29 -6.76 0.64 16.06
CA LYS A 29 -7.01 1.11 14.69
C LYS A 29 -5.74 1.15 13.85
N MET A 30 -5.91 0.97 12.56
CA MET A 30 -4.94 1.30 11.53
C MET A 30 -5.41 2.56 10.79
N PHE A 31 -4.47 3.44 10.47
CA PHE A 31 -4.70 4.63 9.65
C PHE A 31 -3.72 4.64 8.49
N ILE A 32 -4.21 4.88 7.29
CA ILE A 32 -3.38 5.16 6.11
C ILE A 32 -3.66 6.58 5.67
N LYS A 33 -2.68 7.45 5.89
CA LYS A 33 -2.67 8.81 5.36
C LYS A 33 -1.86 8.82 4.08
N ARG A 34 -2.46 9.32 3.00
CA ARG A 34 -1.78 9.55 1.73
C ARG A 34 -1.89 11.03 1.39
N ASP A 35 -0.75 11.69 1.38
CA ASP A 35 -0.65 13.06 0.91
C ASP A 35 -0.43 13.03 -0.60
N SER A 36 -1.27 13.76 -1.33
CA SER A 36 -1.18 13.84 -2.78
C SER A 36 -1.40 15.27 -3.24
N TRP A 37 -0.97 15.58 -4.45
CA TRP A 37 -1.22 16.91 -5.01
C TRP A 37 -2.73 17.17 -5.28
N PHE A 38 -3.54 16.11 -5.35
CA PHE A 38 -4.98 16.20 -5.59
C PHE A 38 -5.81 16.24 -4.29
N GLY A 39 -5.13 16.24 -3.13
CA GLY A 39 -5.75 16.25 -1.81
C GLY A 39 -5.29 15.07 -0.97
N ASP A 40 -5.35 15.27 0.35
CA ASP A 40 -4.99 14.26 1.32
C ASP A 40 -6.16 13.27 1.49
N SER A 41 -5.84 11.99 1.61
CA SER A 41 -6.80 10.95 1.96
C SER A 41 -6.38 10.26 3.24
N VAL A 42 -7.35 9.99 4.11
CA VAL A 42 -7.17 9.21 5.34
C VAL A 42 -8.15 8.04 5.29
N ILE A 43 -7.60 6.83 5.35
CA ILE A 43 -8.36 5.59 5.45
C ILE A 43 -8.17 5.03 6.84
N GLU A 44 -9.24 4.52 7.45
CA GLU A 44 -9.24 3.92 8.78
C GLU A 44 -9.82 2.51 8.71
N ALA A 45 -9.21 1.57 9.44
CA ALA A 45 -9.77 0.24 9.69
C ALA A 45 -9.47 -0.22 11.11
N LYS A 46 -10.28 -1.12 11.68
CA LYS A 46 -9.99 -1.68 13.01
C LYS A 46 -8.91 -2.76 12.89
N LEU A 47 -7.98 -2.82 13.84
CA LEU A 47 -6.92 -3.83 13.80
C LEU A 47 -7.47 -5.27 13.80
N ARG A 48 -8.58 -5.51 14.51
CA ARG A 48 -9.24 -6.82 14.57
C ARG A 48 -9.88 -7.26 13.25
N GLU A 49 -10.14 -6.33 12.34
CA GLU A 49 -10.75 -6.62 11.04
C GLU A 49 -9.67 -6.98 10.00
N ILE A 50 -8.38 -6.81 10.33
CA ILE A 50 -7.27 -7.16 9.44
C ILE A 50 -7.01 -8.66 9.52
N LEU A 51 -7.21 -9.37 8.41
CA LEU A 51 -6.91 -10.79 8.28
C LEU A 51 -5.48 -11.04 7.81
N GLY A 52 -4.93 -10.12 7.03
CA GLY A 52 -3.67 -10.37 6.34
C GLY A 52 -3.09 -9.14 5.67
N VAL A 53 -1.89 -9.34 5.14
CA VAL A 53 -1.24 -8.43 4.20
C VAL A 53 -0.81 -9.24 2.98
N ASP A 54 -0.81 -8.62 1.81
CA ASP A 54 -0.46 -9.23 0.53
C ASP A 54 0.31 -8.24 -0.35
N ILE A 55 0.92 -8.72 -1.43
CA ILE A 55 1.61 -7.91 -2.43
C ILE A 55 0.91 -8.08 -3.78
N ASP A 56 0.32 -7.00 -4.28
CA ASP A 56 -0.26 -6.95 -5.61
C ASP A 56 0.80 -6.52 -6.65
N VAL A 57 0.85 -7.25 -7.76
CA VAL A 57 1.82 -7.03 -8.84
C VAL A 57 1.11 -6.43 -10.04
N VAL A 58 1.42 -5.17 -10.33
CA VAL A 58 0.86 -4.43 -11.46
C VAL A 58 1.91 -4.30 -12.56
N ARG A 59 1.57 -4.79 -13.76
CA ARG A 59 2.43 -4.65 -14.93
C ARG A 59 2.22 -3.27 -15.56
N VAL A 60 3.23 -2.40 -15.45
CA VAL A 60 3.25 -1.08 -16.10
C VAL A 60 4.21 -1.14 -17.29
N ASN A 61 3.66 -1.19 -18.51
CA ASN A 61 4.40 -1.42 -19.75
C ASN A 61 5.21 -2.75 -19.73
N ARG A 62 6.54 -2.64 -19.70
CA ARG A 62 7.49 -3.77 -19.71
C ARG A 62 8.08 -4.06 -18.33
N SER A 63 7.64 -3.35 -17.30
CA SER A 63 8.17 -3.46 -15.94
C SER A 63 7.05 -3.81 -14.95
N ASN A 64 7.42 -4.46 -13.86
CA ASN A 64 6.51 -4.72 -12.75
C ASN A 64 6.63 -3.59 -11.73
N SER A 65 5.50 -3.17 -11.20
CA SER A 65 5.40 -2.31 -10.03
C SER A 65 4.46 -2.96 -9.02
N TYR A 66 4.65 -2.65 -7.75
CA TYR A 66 4.05 -3.40 -6.66
C TYR A 66 3.22 -2.48 -5.77
N ASN A 67 2.23 -3.04 -5.11
CA ASN A 67 1.49 -2.40 -4.04
C ASN A 67 1.35 -3.37 -2.86
N VAL A 68 1.31 -2.83 -1.65
CA VAL A 68 1.05 -3.61 -0.45
C VAL A 68 -0.43 -3.47 -0.12
N VAL A 69 -1.10 -4.60 0.12
CA VAL A 69 -2.55 -4.64 0.30
C VAL A 69 -2.85 -5.20 1.68
N ILE A 70 -3.68 -4.50 2.44
CA ILE A 70 -4.23 -4.98 3.71
C ILE A 70 -5.56 -5.67 3.41
N LYS A 71 -5.66 -6.94 3.77
CA LYS A 71 -6.85 -7.77 3.58
C LYS A 71 -7.75 -7.66 4.81
N LEU A 72 -9.00 -7.25 4.63
CA LEU A 72 -9.98 -7.16 5.71
C LEU A 72 -10.95 -8.35 5.72
N GLU A 73 -11.56 -8.60 6.88
CA GLU A 73 -12.62 -9.59 7.06
C GLU A 73 -13.87 -9.29 6.21
N SER A 74 -14.11 -8.02 5.88
CA SER A 74 -15.20 -7.58 5.01
C SER A 74 -15.02 -7.93 3.53
N GLU A 75 -13.94 -8.62 3.16
CA GLU A 75 -13.48 -8.84 1.77
C GLU A 75 -13.09 -7.54 1.03
N GLU A 76 -13.06 -6.40 1.72
CA GLU A 76 -12.54 -5.15 1.16
C GLU A 76 -11.01 -5.09 1.29
N ASP A 77 -10.35 -4.76 0.17
CA ASP A 77 -8.91 -4.58 0.11
C ASP A 77 -8.54 -3.12 0.32
N ILE A 78 -7.67 -2.87 1.30
CA ILE A 78 -7.07 -1.55 1.51
C ILE A 78 -5.65 -1.54 0.95
N TYR A 79 -5.47 -0.91 -0.19
CA TYR A 79 -4.16 -0.66 -0.77
C TYR A 79 -3.36 0.34 0.08
N LEU A 80 -2.04 0.19 0.17
CA LEU A 80 -1.19 1.13 0.92
C LEU A 80 -1.04 2.43 0.15
N SER A 81 -0.80 2.35 -1.16
CA SER A 81 -0.73 3.48 -2.09
C SER A 81 -1.93 3.53 -3.03
N ALA A 82 -2.27 4.72 -3.52
CA ALA A 82 -3.34 4.95 -4.50
C ALA A 82 -3.00 4.39 -5.91
N GLY A 83 -1.76 3.98 -6.13
CA GLY A 83 -1.30 3.29 -7.34
C GLY A 83 0.00 2.52 -7.07
N PRO A 84 0.37 1.55 -7.91
CA PRO A 84 1.58 0.74 -7.70
C PRO A 84 2.82 1.64 -7.78
N MET A 85 3.54 1.73 -6.68
CA MET A 85 4.71 2.63 -6.54
C MET A 85 5.91 1.96 -5.89
N PHE A 86 5.74 0.74 -5.40
CA PHE A 86 6.82 -0.01 -4.77
C PHE A 86 7.63 -0.76 -5.85
N THR A 87 8.92 -0.88 -5.59
CA THR A 87 9.75 -1.96 -6.17
C THR A 87 9.48 -3.25 -5.42
N ALA A 88 9.85 -4.41 -6.00
CA ALA A 88 9.71 -5.71 -5.34
C ALA A 88 10.33 -5.71 -3.93
N ASP A 89 11.59 -5.26 -3.80
CA ASP A 89 12.32 -5.19 -2.52
C ASP A 89 11.63 -4.28 -1.49
N SER A 90 11.14 -3.11 -1.91
CA SER A 90 10.45 -2.20 -0.99
C SER A 90 9.06 -2.72 -0.57
N ALA A 91 8.36 -3.44 -1.45
CA ALA A 91 7.09 -4.07 -1.14
C ALA A 91 7.27 -5.21 -0.14
N GLU A 92 8.28 -6.07 -0.36
CA GLU A 92 8.62 -7.19 0.52
C GLU A 92 9.00 -6.72 1.93
N LYS A 93 9.91 -5.74 2.04
CA LYS A 93 10.26 -5.14 3.36
C LYS A 93 9.07 -4.54 4.09
N THR A 94 8.16 -3.92 3.35
CA THR A 94 6.95 -3.32 3.92
C THR A 94 5.96 -4.39 4.37
N PHE A 95 5.75 -5.42 3.55
CA PHE A 95 4.98 -6.61 3.88
C PHE A 95 5.50 -7.25 5.17
N GLU A 96 6.80 -7.53 5.26
CA GLU A 96 7.42 -8.15 6.44
C GLU A 96 7.24 -7.29 7.69
N ALA A 97 7.44 -5.97 7.58
CA ALA A 97 7.27 -5.06 8.72
C ALA A 97 5.83 -5.09 9.25
N ILE A 98 4.83 -5.10 8.35
CA ILE A 98 3.41 -5.14 8.71
C ILE A 98 3.03 -6.52 9.27
N ALA A 99 3.41 -7.61 8.59
CA ALA A 99 3.15 -8.98 9.01
C ALA A 99 3.72 -9.24 10.42
N ASN A 100 4.97 -8.83 10.65
CA ASN A 100 5.62 -8.94 11.96
C ASN A 100 4.90 -8.13 13.05
N PHE A 101 4.45 -6.90 12.74
CA PHE A 101 3.69 -6.09 13.70
C PHE A 101 2.37 -6.76 14.09
N LEU A 102 1.67 -7.32 13.10
CA LEU A 102 0.38 -8.00 13.27
C LEU A 102 0.54 -9.41 13.84
N GLN A 103 1.76 -9.92 13.95
CA GLN A 103 2.06 -11.31 14.33
C GLN A 103 1.37 -12.33 13.41
N LEU A 104 1.25 -11.97 12.12
CA LEU A 104 0.74 -12.87 11.10
C LEU A 104 1.88 -13.81 10.69
N GLU A 105 1.60 -15.11 10.63
CA GLU A 105 2.55 -16.06 10.05
C GLU A 105 2.75 -15.72 8.57
N SER A 106 3.99 -15.41 8.18
CA SER A 106 4.34 -15.09 6.79
C SER A 106 4.06 -16.29 5.90
N THR A 107 2.96 -16.27 5.17
CA THR A 107 2.68 -17.27 4.12
C THR A 107 3.02 -16.61 2.79
N ILE A 108 4.20 -16.96 2.24
CA ILE A 108 4.67 -16.58 0.90
C ILE A 108 4.12 -17.59 -0.11
#